data_AF-A0A0B7FM29-F1
#
_entry.id   AF-A0A0B7FM29-F1
#
_cell.length_a   1.000
_cell.length_b   1.000
_cell.length_c   1.000
_cell.angle_alpha   90.00
_cell.angle_beta   90.00
_cell.angle_gamma   90.00
#
_symmetry.space_group_name_H-M   'P 1'
#
loop_
_entity.id
_entity.type
_entity.pdbx_description
1 polymer ?
#
loop_
_entity_poly.entity_id
_entity_poly.type
_entity_poly.pdbx_seq_one_letter_code
_entity_poly.pdbx_strand_id
1 'polypeptide(L)'
;MASKPAEFAQWAIRARLESQVNRVIPLDPFFDKMRYIQRASIRFPSWLANKNSPNLCILPAGYQKWVEKLISKLSRNPTYSLSGDEDPDLPSFLRPLLHICERQTRLSALGRQHTEMDIRAVIDSLVIYTYEAEQMRTLRYSAEQTLKLPFIRTKNFDVATITADGVHSLEITDLDLNEEYKFCEIVSAIKGVGAKTPTALSLVHCVTEYKRTGSGVNGAMMGMVSALYQKRVLGLDHFVFGIYQCRTEFIRIVAAAWQDNKIKVYEVGSYSLKCPVQVIQFYFVLREIKRLGYEYADEVKSSNFALLQLFKEDPPGDIWARDDLSAIPETTDESDAQEKYGESSGHTDISVTASIIKGPQTSTKSNKQRTQSWYIQTQVS
;
A
#
# COMPACT_ATOMS: atom_id res chain seq x y z
N MET A 1 -5.10 1.84 19.10
CA MET A 1 -4.53 2.40 17.85
C MET A 1 -4.20 3.87 18.08
N ALA A 2 -3.03 4.34 17.66
CA ALA A 2 -2.65 5.75 17.73
C ALA A 2 -3.39 6.55 16.63
N SER A 3 -4.71 6.72 16.80
CA SER A 3 -5.59 7.26 15.76
C SER A 3 -5.60 8.78 15.71
N LYS A 4 -5.22 9.46 16.81
CA LYS A 4 -5.10 10.92 16.82
C LYS A 4 -3.78 11.35 16.15
N PRO A 5 -3.76 12.45 15.38
CA PRO A 5 -2.53 12.90 14.70
C PRO A 5 -1.32 13.06 15.64
N ALA A 6 -1.51 13.59 16.84
CA ALA A 6 -0.44 13.78 17.81
C ALA A 6 0.07 12.44 18.41
N GLU A 7 -0.84 11.49 18.67
CA GLU A 7 -0.46 10.15 19.15
C GLU A 7 0.28 9.39 18.05
N PHE A 8 -0.20 9.47 16.80
CA PHE A 8 0.48 8.86 15.65
C PHE A 8 1.87 9.44 15.42
N ALA A 9 2.04 10.76 15.49
CA ALA A 9 3.35 11.39 15.33
C ALA A 9 4.36 10.91 16.39
N GLN A 10 3.92 10.81 17.66
CA GLN A 10 4.76 10.26 18.74
C GLN A 10 5.09 8.79 18.53
N TRP A 11 4.11 7.99 18.10
CA TRP A 11 4.30 6.58 17.79
C TRP A 11 5.28 6.40 16.62
N ALA A 12 5.11 7.17 15.53
CA ALA A 12 5.93 7.11 14.32
C ALA A 12 7.41 7.40 14.63
N ILE A 13 7.70 8.43 15.43
CA ILE A 13 9.08 8.75 15.85
C ILE A 13 9.73 7.55 16.55
N ARG A 14 9.01 6.89 17.47
CA ARG A 14 9.53 5.73 18.20
C ARG A 14 9.65 4.47 17.35
N ALA A 15 8.75 4.32 16.38
CA ALA A 15 8.80 3.26 15.37
C ALA A 15 9.82 3.55 14.24
N ARG A 16 10.61 4.63 14.36
CA ARG A 16 11.56 5.11 13.34
C ARG A 16 10.91 5.43 11.99
N LEU A 17 9.60 5.64 11.96
CA LEU A 17 8.86 6.02 10.77
C LEU A 17 8.92 7.54 10.56
N GLU A 18 9.39 7.93 9.38
CA GLU A 18 9.21 9.29 8.90
C GLU A 18 7.75 9.47 8.46
N SER A 19 7.01 10.33 9.16
CA SER A 19 5.58 10.54 8.91
C SER A 19 5.28 11.30 7.61
N GLN A 20 6.29 11.94 7.01
CA GLN A 20 6.16 12.63 5.74
C GLN A 20 6.26 11.64 4.58
N VAL A 21 5.28 11.71 3.67
CA VAL A 21 5.36 11.00 2.39
C VAL A 21 6.18 11.83 1.40
N ASN A 22 7.33 11.32 1.01
CA ASN A 22 8.20 11.93 0.02
C ASN A 22 7.62 11.75 -1.38
N ARG A 23 7.46 12.85 -2.13
CA ARG A 23 6.94 12.81 -3.51
C ARG A 23 8.02 12.59 -4.55
N VAL A 24 9.27 12.85 -4.19
CA VAL A 24 10.43 12.65 -5.05
C VAL A 24 11.08 11.36 -4.60
N ILE A 25 11.06 10.36 -5.47
CA ILE A 25 11.82 9.13 -5.28
C ILE A 25 13.29 9.48 -5.56
N PRO A 26 14.25 9.13 -4.67
CA PRO A 26 15.67 9.34 -4.91
C PRO A 26 16.13 8.73 -6.23
N LEU A 27 17.26 9.15 -6.79
CA LEU A 27 17.82 8.60 -8.04
C LEU A 27 18.69 7.35 -7.83
N ASP A 28 18.95 6.98 -6.58
CA ASP A 28 19.76 5.83 -6.23
C ASP A 28 19.22 4.52 -6.87
N PRO A 29 20.08 3.56 -7.29
CA PRO A 29 19.68 2.29 -7.90
C PRO A 29 18.74 1.44 -7.05
N PHE A 30 18.83 1.53 -5.71
CA PHE A 30 17.90 0.85 -4.80
C PHE A 30 16.43 1.15 -5.15
N PHE A 31 16.15 2.39 -5.56
CA PHE A 31 14.81 2.86 -5.90
C PHE A 31 14.40 2.62 -7.37
N ASP A 32 15.21 1.93 -8.18
CA ASP A 32 14.90 1.67 -9.60
C ASP A 32 13.58 0.90 -9.76
N LYS A 33 13.33 -0.09 -8.90
CA LYS A 33 12.10 -0.89 -8.94
C LYS A 33 10.86 -0.01 -8.72
N MET A 34 10.94 0.98 -7.83
CA MET A 34 9.85 1.92 -7.55
C MET A 34 9.62 2.88 -8.72
N ARG A 35 10.69 3.45 -9.30
CA ARG A 35 10.59 4.30 -10.49
C ARG A 35 10.10 3.52 -11.71
N TYR A 36 10.46 2.24 -11.82
CA TYR A 36 9.96 1.35 -12.86
C TYR A 36 8.45 1.17 -12.74
N ILE A 37 7.92 0.88 -11.54
CA ILE A 37 6.48 0.78 -11.29
C ILE A 37 5.75 2.07 -11.71
N GLN A 38 6.29 3.24 -11.37
CA GLN A 38 5.70 4.52 -11.80
C GLN A 38 5.64 4.66 -13.32
N ARG A 39 6.75 4.34 -14.02
CA ARG A 39 6.83 4.41 -15.48
C ARG A 39 5.91 3.39 -16.16
N ALA A 40 5.82 2.18 -15.63
CA ALA A 40 4.94 1.14 -16.15
C ALA A 40 3.47 1.57 -16.08
N SER A 41 3.08 2.29 -15.03
CA SER A 41 1.70 2.77 -14.85
C SER A 41 1.20 3.75 -15.93
N ILE A 42 2.11 4.37 -16.71
CA ILE A 42 1.76 5.33 -17.78
C ILE A 42 1.95 4.75 -19.18
N ARG A 43 2.31 3.47 -19.30
CA ARG A 43 2.45 2.76 -20.58
C ARG A 43 1.18 1.95 -20.87
N PHE A 44 0.37 2.45 -21.80
CA PHE A 44 -0.88 1.83 -22.19
C PHE A 44 -0.73 1.06 -23.51
N PRO A 45 -1.41 -0.09 -23.66
CA PRO A 45 -1.56 -0.72 -24.96
C PRO A 45 -2.24 0.24 -25.96
N SER A 46 -1.71 0.30 -27.19
CA SER A 46 -2.23 1.19 -28.24
C SER A 46 -3.71 0.96 -28.55
N TRP A 47 -4.19 -0.28 -28.40
CA TRP A 47 -5.58 -0.65 -28.64
C TRP A 47 -6.57 0.04 -27.70
N LEU A 48 -6.17 0.50 -26.51
CA LEU A 48 -7.04 1.25 -25.59
C LEU A 48 -7.42 2.64 -26.13
N ALA A 49 -6.61 3.21 -27.02
CA ALA A 49 -6.87 4.48 -27.67
C ALA A 49 -7.62 4.32 -29.01
N ASN A 50 -7.86 3.09 -29.46
CA ASN A 50 -8.56 2.80 -30.71
C ASN A 50 -10.02 2.41 -30.44
N LYS A 51 -10.97 3.29 -30.78
CA LYS A 51 -12.42 3.04 -30.62
C LYS A 51 -12.91 1.75 -31.28
N ASN A 52 -12.24 1.32 -32.36
CA ASN A 52 -12.60 0.12 -33.12
C ASN A 52 -11.85 -1.12 -32.65
N SER A 53 -11.13 -1.06 -31.52
CA SER A 53 -10.45 -2.22 -30.96
C SER A 53 -11.47 -3.31 -30.59
N PRO A 54 -11.27 -4.58 -31.03
CA PRO A 54 -12.11 -5.69 -30.64
C PRO A 54 -12.26 -5.84 -29.12
N ASN A 55 -11.20 -5.53 -28.36
CA ASN A 55 -11.18 -5.58 -26.90
C ASN A 55 -12.11 -4.54 -26.25
N LEU A 56 -12.46 -3.46 -26.95
CA LEU A 56 -13.44 -2.46 -26.49
C LEU A 56 -14.86 -2.80 -26.97
N CYS A 57 -14.99 -3.44 -28.13
CA CYS A 57 -16.28 -3.80 -28.71
C CYS A 57 -17.05 -4.85 -27.88
N ILE A 58 -16.35 -5.67 -27.09
CA ILE A 58 -16.99 -6.67 -26.20
C ILE A 58 -17.71 -6.04 -24.98
N LEU A 59 -17.48 -4.75 -24.71
CA LEU A 59 -18.06 -4.10 -23.54
C LEU A 59 -19.54 -3.77 -23.73
N PRO A 60 -20.41 -4.02 -22.73
CA PRO A 60 -21.82 -3.65 -22.79
C PRO A 60 -22.04 -2.15 -23.07
N ALA A 61 -23.14 -1.82 -23.75
CA ALA A 61 -23.48 -0.45 -24.13
C ALA A 61 -23.48 0.55 -22.95
N GLY A 62 -23.83 0.10 -21.75
CA GLY A 62 -23.79 0.91 -20.52
C GLY A 62 -22.40 1.49 -20.16
N TYR A 63 -21.33 0.90 -20.68
CA TYR A 63 -19.95 1.35 -20.44
C TYR A 63 -19.39 2.27 -21.53
N GLN A 64 -20.10 2.51 -22.63
CA GLN A 64 -19.57 3.27 -23.77
C GLN A 64 -19.15 4.70 -23.39
N LYS A 65 -19.92 5.39 -22.53
CA LYS A 65 -19.54 6.70 -22.00
C LYS A 65 -18.17 6.70 -21.30
N TRP A 66 -17.80 5.59 -20.66
CA TRP A 66 -16.53 5.44 -19.96
C TRP A 66 -15.39 5.12 -20.92
N VAL A 67 -15.67 4.32 -21.95
CA VAL A 67 -14.74 4.04 -23.06
C VAL A 67 -14.41 5.32 -23.82
N GLU A 68 -15.41 6.13 -24.16
CA GLU A 68 -15.19 7.43 -24.82
C GLU A 68 -14.35 8.38 -23.94
N LYS A 69 -14.64 8.44 -22.64
CA LYS A 69 -13.85 9.22 -21.67
C LYS A 69 -12.42 8.70 -21.56
N LEU A 70 -12.21 7.38 -21.61
CA LEU A 70 -10.89 6.74 -21.60
C LEU A 70 -10.09 7.15 -22.83
N ILE A 71 -10.61 6.88 -24.03
CA ILE A 71 -9.98 7.21 -25.31
C ILE A 71 -9.66 8.70 -25.38
N SER A 72 -10.64 9.56 -25.09
CA SER A 72 -10.49 11.01 -25.12
C SER A 72 -9.36 11.51 -24.21
N LYS A 73 -9.23 10.92 -23.01
CA LYS A 73 -8.13 11.28 -22.09
C LYS A 73 -6.77 10.75 -22.53
N LEU A 74 -6.70 9.53 -23.07
CA LEU A 74 -5.45 8.97 -23.58
C LEU A 74 -4.93 9.79 -24.78
N SER A 75 -5.80 10.17 -25.72
CA SER A 75 -5.40 10.94 -26.90
C SER A 75 -4.97 12.38 -26.61
N ARG A 76 -5.45 12.99 -25.52
CA ARG A 76 -5.19 14.40 -25.20
C ARG A 76 -3.97 14.62 -24.31
N ASN A 77 -3.48 13.59 -23.63
CA ASN A 77 -2.42 13.76 -22.64
C ASN A 77 -1.10 13.14 -23.13
N PRO A 78 -0.09 13.95 -23.49
CA PRO A 78 1.18 13.46 -24.00
C PRO A 78 2.02 12.73 -22.94
N THR A 79 1.67 12.79 -21.65
CA THR A 79 2.38 12.04 -20.61
C THR A 79 2.14 10.53 -20.69
N TYR A 80 1.14 10.08 -21.44
CA TYR A 80 0.85 8.65 -21.59
C TYR A 80 1.53 8.11 -22.84
N SER A 81 2.23 6.99 -22.69
CA SER A 81 2.77 6.27 -23.84
C SER A 81 1.77 5.23 -24.33
N LEU A 82 1.51 5.22 -25.64
CA LEU A 82 0.71 4.19 -26.32
C LEU A 82 1.59 3.06 -26.91
N SER A 83 2.76 2.84 -26.32
CA SER A 83 3.70 1.76 -26.64
C SER A 83 3.83 0.75 -25.48
N GLY A 84 2.77 0.61 -24.68
CA GLY A 84 2.72 -0.41 -23.65
C GLY A 84 2.71 -1.80 -24.25
N ASP A 85 3.36 -2.73 -23.56
CA ASP A 85 3.32 -4.14 -23.92
C ASP A 85 1.85 -4.62 -23.85
N GLU A 86 1.49 -5.59 -24.68
CA GLU A 86 0.14 -6.15 -24.60
C GLU A 86 -0.04 -6.85 -23.26
N ASP A 87 -0.90 -6.30 -22.42
CA ASP A 87 -1.37 -6.97 -21.22
C ASP A 87 -2.47 -7.96 -21.63
N PRO A 88 -2.22 -9.28 -21.56
CA PRO A 88 -3.17 -10.29 -22.01
C PRO A 88 -4.43 -10.34 -21.14
N ASP A 89 -4.33 -9.90 -19.88
CA ASP A 89 -5.41 -9.97 -18.91
C ASP A 89 -6.28 -8.71 -18.95
N LEU A 90 -5.70 -7.56 -19.30
CA LEU A 90 -6.40 -6.27 -19.30
C LEU A 90 -7.76 -6.27 -20.03
N PRO A 91 -7.96 -6.92 -21.20
CA PRO A 91 -9.28 -7.02 -21.82
C PRO A 91 -10.35 -7.61 -20.88
N SER A 92 -10.00 -8.65 -20.12
CA SER A 92 -10.89 -9.30 -19.14
C SER A 92 -11.14 -8.42 -17.91
N PHE A 93 -10.13 -7.63 -17.51
CA PHE A 93 -10.24 -6.70 -16.39
C PHE A 93 -10.94 -5.38 -16.72
N LEU A 94 -11.09 -5.04 -18.00
CA LEU A 94 -11.61 -3.73 -18.39
C LEU A 94 -13.02 -3.48 -17.85
N ARG A 95 -13.91 -4.47 -17.87
CA ARG A 95 -15.26 -4.33 -17.33
C ARG A 95 -15.25 -4.04 -15.81
N PRO A 96 -14.60 -4.84 -14.94
CA PRO A 96 -14.41 -4.49 -13.53
C PRO A 96 -13.85 -3.07 -13.30
N LEU A 97 -12.83 -2.67 -14.07
CA LEU A 97 -12.20 -1.35 -13.95
C LEU A 97 -13.17 -0.20 -14.28
N LEU A 98 -13.95 -0.33 -15.35
CA LEU A 98 -14.98 0.66 -15.68
C LEU A 98 -16.15 0.64 -14.70
N HIS A 99 -16.46 -0.52 -14.11
CA HIS A 99 -17.47 -0.63 -13.07
C HIS A 99 -17.11 0.15 -11.80
N ILE A 100 -15.82 0.18 -11.42
CA ILE A 100 -15.32 1.03 -10.32
C ILE A 100 -15.65 2.51 -10.60
N CYS A 101 -15.37 2.98 -11.82
CA CYS A 101 -15.66 4.35 -12.24
C CYS A 101 -17.15 4.70 -12.16
N GLU A 102 -17.98 3.79 -12.66
CA GLU A 102 -19.43 3.95 -12.61
C GLU A 102 -19.94 3.99 -11.17
N ARG A 103 -19.54 3.02 -10.35
CA ARG A 103 -19.96 2.92 -8.95
C ARG A 103 -19.55 4.16 -8.18
N GLN A 104 -18.31 4.63 -8.29
CA GLN A 104 -17.90 5.83 -7.57
C GLN A 104 -18.65 7.10 -8.02
N THR A 105 -18.96 7.19 -9.30
CA THR A 105 -19.76 8.31 -9.82
C THR A 105 -21.16 8.30 -9.23
N ARG A 106 -21.80 7.12 -9.17
CA ARG A 106 -23.13 6.95 -8.56
C ARG A 106 -23.12 7.25 -7.06
N LEU A 107 -22.14 6.72 -6.32
CA LEU A 107 -21.98 7.00 -4.90
C LEU A 107 -21.87 8.51 -4.67
N SER A 108 -21.02 9.20 -5.44
CA SER A 108 -20.86 10.65 -5.32
C SER A 108 -22.13 11.45 -5.65
N ALA A 109 -22.91 11.00 -6.64
CA ALA A 109 -24.14 11.69 -7.07
C ALA A 109 -25.29 11.57 -6.05
N LEU A 110 -25.36 10.48 -5.29
CA LEU A 110 -26.45 10.24 -4.34
C LEU A 110 -26.41 11.14 -3.10
N GLY A 111 -25.26 11.78 -2.81
CA GLY A 111 -25.10 12.67 -1.64
C GLY A 111 -25.32 11.98 -0.27
N ARG A 112 -25.55 10.67 -0.24
CA ARG A 112 -25.71 9.87 0.98
C ARG A 112 -24.35 9.53 1.57
N GLN A 113 -24.31 9.33 2.89
CA GLN A 113 -23.13 8.78 3.54
C GLN A 113 -23.00 7.30 3.17
N HIS A 114 -21.93 6.96 2.46
CA HIS A 114 -21.61 5.56 2.13
C HIS A 114 -20.98 4.86 3.33
N THR A 115 -21.13 3.54 3.37
CA THR A 115 -20.34 2.71 4.27
C THR A 115 -18.95 2.50 3.70
N GLU A 116 -18.00 2.10 4.54
CA GLU A 116 -16.66 1.72 4.08
C GLU A 116 -16.72 0.52 3.12
N MET A 117 -17.60 -0.43 3.41
CA MET A 117 -17.81 -1.62 2.59
C MET A 117 -18.30 -1.27 1.18
N ASP A 118 -19.14 -0.23 1.03
CA ASP A 118 -19.63 0.21 -0.28
C ASP A 118 -18.50 0.63 -1.23
N ILE A 119 -17.42 1.17 -0.67
CA ILE A 119 -16.24 1.62 -1.41
C ILE A 119 -15.28 0.44 -1.60
N ARG A 120 -14.98 -0.25 -0.51
CA ARG A 120 -13.98 -1.32 -0.46
C ARG A 120 -14.32 -2.51 -1.33
N ALA A 121 -15.59 -2.92 -1.42
CA ALA A 121 -15.99 -4.17 -2.10
C ALA A 121 -15.44 -4.29 -3.54
N VAL A 122 -15.49 -3.19 -4.30
CA VAL A 122 -15.04 -3.18 -5.71
C VAL A 122 -13.53 -3.19 -5.84
N ILE A 123 -12.85 -2.52 -4.91
CA ILE A 123 -11.39 -2.40 -4.90
C ILE A 123 -10.79 -3.72 -4.43
N ASP A 124 -11.33 -4.30 -3.36
CA ASP A 124 -10.96 -5.63 -2.89
C ASP A 124 -11.16 -6.69 -3.95
N SER A 125 -12.28 -6.64 -4.69
CA SER A 125 -12.48 -7.56 -5.82
C SER A 125 -11.39 -7.38 -6.88
N LEU A 126 -11.08 -6.14 -7.29
CA LEU A 126 -10.01 -5.89 -8.26
C LEU A 126 -8.66 -6.41 -7.76
N VAL A 127 -8.34 -6.14 -6.50
CA VAL A 127 -7.13 -6.60 -5.84
C VAL A 127 -7.08 -8.12 -5.87
N ILE A 128 -8.08 -8.81 -5.32
CA ILE A 128 -8.18 -10.28 -5.30
C ILE A 128 -8.00 -10.85 -6.71
N TYR A 129 -8.75 -10.36 -7.70
CA TYR A 129 -8.65 -10.87 -9.07
C TYR A 129 -7.26 -10.67 -9.67
N THR A 130 -6.60 -9.54 -9.39
CA THR A 130 -5.23 -9.29 -9.89
C THR A 130 -4.25 -10.33 -9.35
N TYR A 131 -4.44 -10.81 -8.12
CA TYR A 131 -3.56 -11.78 -7.48
C TYR A 131 -3.93 -13.24 -7.76
N GLU A 132 -5.23 -13.58 -7.84
CA GLU A 132 -5.71 -14.96 -8.01
C GLU A 132 -5.75 -15.46 -9.46
N ALA A 133 -5.63 -14.58 -10.47
CA ALA A 133 -5.69 -14.99 -11.88
C ALA A 133 -4.57 -15.95 -12.30
N GLU A 134 -3.46 -16.01 -11.56
CA GLU A 134 -2.32 -16.87 -11.87
C GLU A 134 -2.29 -18.13 -10.98
N GLN A 135 -1.87 -19.26 -11.53
CA GLN A 135 -1.82 -20.54 -10.81
C GLN A 135 -0.76 -20.59 -9.68
N MET A 136 0.10 -19.57 -9.59
CA MET A 136 1.15 -19.52 -8.56
C MET A 136 0.58 -19.08 -7.21
N ARG A 137 0.51 -20.03 -6.26
CA ARG A 137 -0.03 -19.85 -4.90
C ARG A 137 0.87 -19.03 -3.95
N THR A 138 1.94 -18.43 -4.46
CA THR A 138 2.92 -17.73 -3.64
C THR A 138 2.38 -16.43 -3.04
N LEU A 139 1.43 -15.76 -3.68
CA LEU A 139 0.90 -14.50 -3.18
C LEU A 139 -0.55 -14.67 -2.73
N ARG A 140 -0.83 -14.28 -1.49
CA ARG A 140 -2.13 -14.43 -0.85
C ARG A 140 -2.68 -13.07 -0.43
N TYR A 141 -3.93 -12.79 -0.78
CA TYR A 141 -4.69 -11.69 -0.19
C TYR A 141 -5.48 -12.21 1.01
N SER A 142 -5.44 -11.47 2.13
CA SER A 142 -6.25 -11.75 3.30
C SER A 142 -6.87 -10.46 3.83
N ALA A 143 -8.18 -10.46 4.03
CA ALA A 143 -8.89 -9.36 4.66
C ALA A 143 -8.74 -9.38 6.19
N GLU A 144 -8.84 -8.21 6.82
CA GLU A 144 -8.95 -8.05 8.29
C GLU A 144 -7.83 -8.73 9.07
N GLN A 145 -6.59 -8.65 8.57
CA GLN A 145 -5.46 -9.30 9.22
C GLN A 145 -4.91 -8.44 10.36
N THR A 146 -4.71 -9.07 11.51
CA THR A 146 -4.06 -8.40 12.65
C THR A 146 -2.55 -8.53 12.50
N LEU A 147 -1.88 -7.40 12.38
CA LEU A 147 -0.43 -7.27 12.28
C LEU A 147 0.16 -6.86 13.63
N LYS A 148 1.30 -7.46 13.98
CA LYS A 148 2.12 -7.08 15.14
C LYS A 148 2.80 -5.75 14.87
N LEU A 149 2.95 -4.93 15.90
CA LEU A 149 3.72 -3.68 15.82
C LEU A 149 4.86 -3.75 16.83
N PRO A 150 5.97 -3.02 16.59
CA PRO A 150 6.99 -2.88 17.62
C PRO A 150 6.34 -2.36 18.91
N PHE A 151 6.66 -2.98 20.04
CA PHE A 151 6.09 -2.61 21.33
C PHE A 151 6.53 -1.20 21.71
N ILE A 152 5.60 -0.26 21.59
CA ILE A 152 5.83 1.15 21.89
C ILE A 152 4.82 1.58 22.93
N ARG A 153 5.28 1.67 24.18
CA ARG A 153 4.46 2.12 25.31
C ARG A 153 4.78 3.57 25.66
N THR A 154 3.76 4.43 25.58
CA THR A 154 3.82 5.80 26.12
C THR A 154 2.86 5.93 27.30
N LYS A 155 2.91 7.09 27.99
CA LYS A 155 1.90 7.44 28.98
C LYS A 155 0.49 7.57 28.36
N ASN A 156 0.41 7.83 27.06
CA ASN A 156 -0.84 8.20 26.37
C ASN A 156 -1.44 7.07 25.53
N PHE A 157 -0.63 6.11 25.09
CA PHE A 157 -1.07 4.99 24.27
C PHE A 157 -0.16 3.78 24.43
N ASP A 158 -0.76 2.61 24.22
CA ASP A 158 -0.12 1.31 24.15
C ASP A 158 -0.65 0.64 22.87
N VAL A 159 0.22 0.43 21.89
CA VAL A 159 -0.17 -0.05 20.57
C VAL A 159 0.77 -1.16 20.11
N ALA A 160 0.39 -2.39 20.41
CA ALA A 160 1.13 -3.60 20.04
C ALA A 160 0.65 -4.25 18.73
N THR A 161 -0.54 -3.88 18.24
CA THR A 161 -1.12 -4.46 17.02
C THR A 161 -1.97 -3.46 16.25
N ILE A 162 -2.16 -3.74 14.96
CA ILE A 162 -3.13 -3.09 14.09
C ILE A 162 -3.92 -4.15 13.32
N THR A 163 -5.19 -3.90 13.05
CA THR A 163 -5.97 -4.70 12.09
C THR A 163 -6.01 -3.94 10.78
N ALA A 164 -5.40 -4.49 9.74
CA ALA A 164 -5.42 -3.93 8.40
C ALA A 164 -6.59 -4.49 7.61
N ASP A 165 -7.24 -3.62 6.84
CA ASP A 165 -8.41 -4.01 6.03
C ASP A 165 -8.03 -5.09 5.02
N GLY A 166 -6.87 -4.97 4.37
CA GLY A 166 -6.33 -5.98 3.46
C GLY A 166 -4.82 -6.15 3.57
N VAL A 167 -4.33 -7.38 3.45
CA VAL A 167 -2.91 -7.72 3.49
C VAL A 167 -2.57 -8.65 2.34
N HIS A 168 -1.54 -8.31 1.57
CA HIS A 168 -0.88 -9.21 0.63
C HIS A 168 0.34 -9.82 1.29
N SER A 169 0.38 -11.16 1.37
CA SER A 169 1.51 -11.91 1.91
C SER A 169 2.11 -12.86 0.87
N LEU A 170 3.43 -12.99 0.90
CA LEU A 170 4.17 -14.00 0.15
C LEU A 170 4.30 -15.24 1.04
N GLU A 171 3.73 -16.36 0.61
CA GLU A 171 3.80 -17.65 1.29
C GLU A 171 5.02 -18.42 0.75
N ILE A 172 6.05 -18.57 1.60
CA ILE A 172 7.26 -19.32 1.27
C ILE A 172 7.16 -20.71 1.90
N THR A 173 6.78 -21.69 1.08
CA THR A 173 6.50 -23.09 1.50
C THR A 173 7.71 -24.00 1.51
N ASP A 174 8.81 -23.58 0.87
CA ASP A 174 9.96 -24.44 0.58
C ASP A 174 11.11 -24.26 1.59
N LEU A 175 10.83 -23.59 2.71
CA LEU A 175 11.76 -23.47 3.83
C LEU A 175 11.64 -24.72 4.69
N ASP A 176 12.76 -25.41 4.94
CA ASP A 176 12.81 -26.57 5.82
C ASP A 176 12.77 -26.11 7.28
N LEU A 177 11.55 -25.81 7.75
CA LEU A 177 11.29 -25.26 9.10
C LEU A 177 10.85 -26.34 10.08
N ASN A 178 11.04 -27.62 9.75
CA ASN A 178 10.52 -28.75 10.52
C ASN A 178 11.00 -28.78 11.98
N GLU A 179 12.12 -28.13 12.29
CA GLU A 179 12.64 -27.99 13.65
C GLU A 179 12.46 -26.58 14.26
N GLU A 180 11.92 -25.62 13.49
CA GLU A 180 11.96 -24.20 13.82
C GLU A 180 10.57 -23.51 13.74
N TYR A 181 9.49 -24.15 14.15
CA TYR A 181 8.16 -23.50 14.18
C TYR A 181 8.14 -22.19 15.01
N LYS A 182 8.94 -22.14 16.09
CA LYS A 182 9.11 -20.93 16.92
C LYS A 182 9.69 -19.78 16.10
N PHE A 183 10.54 -20.07 15.13
CA PHE A 183 11.11 -19.06 14.25
C PHE A 183 10.02 -18.36 13.44
N CYS A 184 9.16 -19.12 12.75
CA CYS A 184 8.01 -18.56 12.02
C CYS A 184 7.17 -17.64 12.89
N GLU A 185 6.89 -18.07 14.12
CA GLU A 185 6.09 -17.31 15.06
C GLU A 185 6.77 -15.99 15.46
N ILE A 186 8.07 -16.03 15.76
CA ILE A 186 8.86 -14.85 16.17
C ILE A 186 8.93 -13.83 15.03
N VAL A 187 9.26 -14.26 13.81
CA VAL A 187 9.46 -13.35 12.67
C VAL A 187 8.16 -12.94 11.97
N SER A 188 7.05 -13.64 12.23
CA SER A 188 5.77 -13.30 11.60
C SER A 188 5.30 -11.91 12.02
N ALA A 189 5.08 -11.05 11.02
CA ALA A 189 4.33 -9.81 11.15
C ALA A 189 2.83 -10.07 11.42
N ILE A 190 2.29 -11.19 10.96
CA ILE A 190 0.88 -11.55 11.14
C ILE A 190 0.70 -12.20 12.51
N LYS A 191 -0.24 -11.70 13.31
CA LYS A 191 -0.61 -12.30 14.58
C LYS A 191 -1.47 -13.54 14.31
N GLY A 192 -0.96 -14.71 14.68
CA GLY A 192 -1.65 -15.99 14.50
C GLY A 192 -3.03 -15.99 15.18
N VAL A 193 -4.04 -16.47 14.45
CA VAL A 193 -5.39 -16.71 14.97
C VAL A 193 -5.57 -18.21 15.18
N GLY A 194 -5.20 -18.70 16.36
CA GLY A 194 -5.38 -20.10 16.76
C GLY A 194 -4.08 -20.87 17.01
N ALA A 195 -4.23 -22.14 17.41
CA ALA A 195 -3.12 -23.00 17.86
C ALA A 195 -2.41 -23.76 16.72
N LYS A 196 -2.76 -23.52 15.45
CA LYS A 196 -2.10 -24.18 14.33
C LYS A 196 -0.76 -23.50 14.05
N THR A 197 0.31 -24.27 14.12
CA THR A 197 1.64 -23.83 13.73
C THR A 197 1.65 -23.46 12.24
N PRO A 198 2.18 -22.29 11.86
CA PRO A 198 2.38 -21.94 10.46
C PRO A 198 3.25 -23.01 9.79
N THR A 199 2.86 -23.48 8.62
CA THR A 199 3.63 -24.43 7.80
C THR A 199 4.50 -23.72 6.76
N ALA A 200 4.41 -22.40 6.67
CA ALA A 200 5.11 -21.57 5.71
C ALA A 200 5.45 -20.22 6.35
N LEU A 201 6.54 -19.59 5.88
CA LEU A 201 6.86 -18.21 6.22
C LEU A 201 5.97 -17.29 5.39
N SER A 202 5.18 -16.46 6.07
CA SER A 202 4.31 -15.47 5.43
C SER A 202 4.92 -14.08 5.52
N LEU A 203 5.37 -13.53 4.39
CA LEU A 203 6.01 -12.22 4.31
C LEU A 203 5.02 -11.16 3.86
N VAL A 204 4.72 -10.18 4.70
CA VAL A 204 3.81 -9.08 4.33
C VAL A 204 4.48 -8.21 3.26
N HIS A 205 3.88 -8.14 2.08
CA HIS A 205 4.38 -7.40 0.92
C HIS A 205 3.64 -6.07 0.72
N CYS A 206 2.33 -6.06 0.97
CA CYS A 206 1.52 -4.88 0.80
C CYS A 206 0.37 -4.83 1.81
N VAL A 207 0.05 -3.64 2.30
CA VAL A 207 -1.03 -3.39 3.25
C VAL A 207 -2.05 -2.43 2.63
N THR A 208 -3.34 -2.70 2.82
CA THR A 208 -4.44 -1.90 2.28
C THR A 208 -5.33 -1.38 3.40
N GLU A 209 -5.64 -0.08 3.37
CA GLU A 209 -6.47 0.59 4.37
C GLU A 209 -7.48 1.56 3.74
N TYR A 210 -8.72 1.37 4.12
CA TYR A 210 -9.88 2.17 3.79
C TYR A 210 -10.39 2.86 5.04
N LYS A 211 -11.05 3.99 4.85
CA LYS A 211 -11.77 4.67 5.93
C LYS A 211 -13.02 5.28 5.36
N ARG A 212 -14.15 5.10 6.06
CA ARG A 212 -15.42 5.77 5.73
C ARG A 212 -15.27 7.28 5.57
N THR A 213 -14.51 7.92 6.46
CA THR A 213 -14.22 9.35 6.44
C THR A 213 -12.73 9.60 6.73
N GLY A 214 -12.16 10.62 6.10
CA GLY A 214 -10.75 10.98 6.29
C GLY A 214 -9.81 10.18 5.38
N SER A 215 -8.73 9.67 5.97
CA SER A 215 -7.69 8.94 5.24
C SER A 215 -7.21 7.73 6.04
N GLY A 216 -7.05 6.59 5.35
CA GLY A 216 -6.45 5.38 5.90
C GLY A 216 -4.92 5.43 6.06
N VAL A 217 -4.29 6.59 5.85
CA VAL A 217 -2.82 6.72 5.78
C VAL A 217 -2.12 6.23 7.04
N ASN A 218 -2.61 6.57 8.25
CA ASN A 218 -1.98 6.13 9.49
C ASN A 218 -2.04 4.60 9.62
N GLY A 219 -3.18 3.99 9.29
CA GLY A 219 -3.31 2.53 9.33
C GLY A 219 -2.35 1.86 8.35
N ALA A 220 -2.27 2.37 7.12
CA ALA A 220 -1.38 1.80 6.11
C ALA A 220 0.08 1.92 6.53
N MET A 221 0.48 3.08 7.07
CA MET A 221 1.83 3.30 7.60
C MET A 221 2.16 2.36 8.77
N MET A 222 1.24 2.17 9.70
CA MET A 222 1.44 1.23 10.82
C MET A 222 1.60 -0.21 10.32
N GLY A 223 0.76 -0.66 9.37
CA GLY A 223 0.92 -1.97 8.78
C GLY A 223 2.22 -2.13 7.97
N MET A 224 2.65 -1.09 7.25
CA MET A 224 3.95 -1.11 6.56
C MET A 224 5.12 -1.22 7.54
N VAL A 225 5.08 -0.53 8.69
CA VAL A 225 6.08 -0.67 9.74
C VAL A 225 6.15 -2.12 10.22
N SER A 226 5.02 -2.78 10.47
CA SER A 226 5.00 -4.21 10.81
C SER A 226 5.79 -5.05 9.78
N ALA A 227 5.42 -4.92 8.51
CA ALA A 227 6.06 -5.67 7.44
C ALA A 227 7.57 -5.38 7.28
N LEU A 228 7.98 -4.13 7.47
CA LEU A 228 9.40 -3.73 7.39
C LEU A 228 10.22 -4.20 8.58
N TYR A 229 9.65 -4.27 9.79
CA TYR A 229 10.30 -4.88 10.94
C TYR A 229 10.51 -6.39 10.72
N GLN A 230 9.52 -7.08 10.17
CA GLN A 230 9.67 -8.47 9.74
C GLN A 230 10.83 -8.62 8.74
N LYS A 231 10.86 -7.80 7.68
CA LYS A 231 11.94 -7.85 6.67
C LYS A 231 13.31 -7.57 7.27
N ARG A 232 13.42 -6.58 8.15
CA ARG A 232 14.68 -6.23 8.82
C ARG A 232 15.24 -7.38 9.65
N VAL A 233 14.39 -8.08 10.39
CA VAL A 233 14.79 -9.26 11.16
C VAL A 233 15.28 -10.40 10.28
N LEU A 234 14.72 -10.50 9.07
CA LEU A 234 15.12 -11.49 8.09
C LEU A 234 16.33 -11.02 7.25
N GLY A 235 16.91 -9.84 7.53
CA GLY A 235 18.00 -9.29 6.73
C GLY A 235 17.60 -8.96 5.28
N LEU A 236 16.31 -8.75 5.00
CA LEU A 236 15.79 -8.49 3.66
C LEU A 236 15.66 -6.99 3.42
N ASP A 237 16.26 -6.50 2.35
CA ASP A 237 16.14 -5.10 1.90
C ASP A 237 15.04 -4.95 0.84
N HIS A 238 13.81 -5.24 1.25
CA HIS A 238 12.64 -5.24 0.37
C HIS A 238 11.72 -4.07 0.65
N PHE A 239 11.20 -3.44 -0.41
CA PHE A 239 10.09 -2.49 -0.28
C PHE A 239 8.83 -3.16 0.28
N VAL A 240 8.07 -2.41 1.09
CA VAL A 240 6.69 -2.73 1.44
C VAL A 240 5.77 -1.67 0.88
N PHE A 241 4.65 -2.09 0.30
CA PHE A 241 3.67 -1.18 -0.29
C PHE A 241 2.51 -0.90 0.67
N GLY A 242 2.01 0.34 0.62
CA GLY A 242 0.81 0.77 1.31
C GLY A 242 -0.20 1.31 0.31
N ILE A 243 -1.38 0.70 0.26
CA ILE A 243 -2.52 1.19 -0.50
C ILE A 243 -3.47 1.82 0.50
N TYR A 244 -3.86 3.08 0.30
CA TYR A 244 -4.85 3.67 1.18
C TYR A 244 -5.80 4.60 0.47
N GLN A 245 -7.02 4.64 1.01
CA GLN A 245 -8.02 5.58 0.57
C GLN A 245 -7.76 6.97 1.15
N CYS A 246 -7.81 7.98 0.27
CA CYS A 246 -7.79 9.38 0.64
C CYS A 246 -9.10 10.01 0.18
N ARG A 247 -9.92 10.48 1.13
CA ARG A 247 -11.30 10.90 0.87
C ARG A 247 -12.09 9.72 0.28
N THR A 248 -13.20 9.98 -0.40
CA THR A 248 -14.00 8.92 -1.01
C THR A 248 -13.49 8.50 -2.38
N GLU A 249 -12.75 9.35 -3.10
CA GLU A 249 -12.57 9.21 -4.55
C GLU A 249 -11.13 8.91 -5.00
N PHE A 250 -10.15 8.95 -4.10
CA PHE A 250 -8.75 8.69 -4.45
C PHE A 250 -8.21 7.47 -3.72
N ILE A 251 -7.44 6.68 -4.46
CA ILE A 251 -6.51 5.70 -3.91
C ILE A 251 -5.11 6.24 -4.05
N ARG A 252 -4.31 6.11 -2.99
CA ARG A 252 -2.89 6.41 -3.00
C ARG A 252 -2.12 5.13 -2.78
N ILE A 253 -1.00 5.03 -3.49
CA ILE A 253 -0.03 3.98 -3.29
C ILE A 253 1.26 4.64 -2.82
N VAL A 254 1.78 4.13 -1.73
CA VAL A 254 3.09 4.48 -1.20
C VAL A 254 3.94 3.22 -1.12
N ALA A 255 5.26 3.40 -1.10
CA ALA A 255 6.21 2.36 -0.82
C ALA A 255 7.14 2.84 0.30
N ALA A 256 7.54 1.92 1.17
CA ALA A 256 8.40 2.20 2.30
C ALA A 256 9.57 1.22 2.35
N ALA A 257 10.70 1.70 2.84
CA ALA A 257 11.93 0.93 3.06
C ALA A 257 12.72 1.51 4.24
N TRP A 258 13.63 0.71 4.78
CA TRP A 258 14.65 1.18 5.72
C TRP A 258 15.72 1.97 4.97
N GLN A 259 16.12 3.11 5.53
CA GLN A 259 17.13 4.02 5.02
C GLN A 259 17.73 4.78 6.20
N ASP A 260 19.05 4.74 6.39
CA ASP A 260 19.74 5.44 7.48
C ASP A 260 19.09 5.16 8.85
N ASN A 261 18.76 3.89 9.11
CA ASN A 261 18.07 3.44 10.32
C ASN A 261 16.68 4.11 10.56
N LYS A 262 16.01 4.54 9.49
CA LYS A 262 14.64 5.07 9.51
C LYS A 262 13.80 4.45 8.41
N ILE A 263 12.51 4.32 8.65
CA ILE A 263 11.55 3.95 7.63
C ILE A 263 11.14 5.23 6.89
N LYS A 264 11.52 5.32 5.61
CA LYS A 264 11.13 6.42 4.73
C LYS A 264 10.00 5.96 3.81
N VAL A 265 9.03 6.84 3.57
CA VAL A 265 7.84 6.55 2.76
C VAL A 265 7.83 7.43 1.50
N TYR A 266 7.56 6.83 0.35
CA TYR A 266 7.57 7.50 -0.95
C TYR A 266 6.23 7.31 -1.68
N GLU A 267 5.72 8.36 -2.31
CA GLU A 267 4.50 8.31 -3.12
C GLU A 267 4.79 7.63 -4.45
N VAL A 268 4.18 6.45 -4.67
CA VAL A 268 4.23 5.75 -5.96
C VAL A 268 3.20 6.34 -6.90
N GLY A 269 1.99 6.62 -6.41
CA GLY A 269 0.99 7.33 -7.23
C GLY A 269 -0.32 7.63 -6.53
N SER A 270 -1.13 8.46 -7.18
CA SER A 270 -2.48 8.83 -6.72
C SER A 270 -3.48 8.72 -7.87
N TYR A 271 -4.53 7.94 -7.65
CA TYR A 271 -5.47 7.52 -8.69
C TYR A 271 -6.90 7.87 -8.31
N SER A 272 -7.59 8.64 -9.15
CA SER A 272 -9.02 8.89 -8.98
C SER A 272 -9.82 7.70 -9.47
N LEU A 273 -10.67 7.17 -8.60
CA LEU A 273 -11.62 6.12 -8.90
C LEU A 273 -12.76 6.56 -9.82
N LYS A 274 -12.83 7.84 -10.23
CA LYS A 274 -13.81 8.39 -11.19
C LYS A 274 -13.23 8.60 -12.60
N CYS A 275 -11.94 8.28 -12.77
CA CYS A 275 -11.20 8.50 -13.99
C CYS A 275 -10.77 7.14 -14.56
N PRO A 276 -11.32 6.70 -15.71
CA PRO A 276 -11.03 5.37 -16.24
C PRO A 276 -9.55 5.15 -16.54
N VAL A 277 -8.87 6.19 -17.05
CA VAL A 277 -7.41 6.15 -17.23
C VAL A 277 -6.70 5.84 -15.91
N GLN A 278 -6.98 6.60 -14.84
CA GLN A 278 -6.28 6.42 -13.56
C GLN A 278 -6.63 5.10 -12.87
N VAL A 279 -7.83 4.57 -13.06
CA VAL A 279 -8.18 3.23 -12.57
C VAL A 279 -7.39 2.14 -13.31
N ILE A 280 -7.13 2.29 -14.61
CA ILE A 280 -6.23 1.40 -15.36
C ILE A 280 -4.77 1.58 -14.89
N GLN A 281 -4.31 2.81 -14.63
CA GLN A 281 -2.97 3.03 -14.06
C GLN A 281 -2.81 2.34 -12.70
N PHE A 282 -3.85 2.42 -11.85
CA PHE A 282 -3.89 1.73 -10.57
C PHE A 282 -3.75 0.22 -10.75
N TYR A 283 -4.47 -0.37 -11.71
CA TYR A 283 -4.34 -1.78 -12.07
C TYR A 283 -2.91 -2.15 -12.51
N PHE A 284 -2.29 -1.36 -13.38
CA PHE A 284 -0.90 -1.60 -13.79
C PHE A 284 0.07 -1.54 -12.60
N VAL A 285 -0.13 -0.61 -11.66
CA VAL A 285 0.71 -0.59 -10.45
C VAL A 285 0.49 -1.83 -9.58
N LEU A 286 -0.75 -2.30 -9.40
CA LEU A 286 -1.01 -3.55 -8.68
C LEU A 286 -0.28 -4.73 -9.33
N ARG A 287 -0.30 -4.79 -10.66
CA ARG A 287 0.39 -5.83 -11.44
C ARG A 287 1.91 -5.79 -11.23
N GLU A 288 2.51 -4.61 -11.26
CA GLU A 288 3.96 -4.50 -11.07
C GLU A 288 4.39 -4.71 -9.61
N ILE A 289 3.55 -4.33 -8.63
CA ILE A 289 3.74 -4.70 -7.22
C ILE A 289 3.68 -6.23 -7.05
N LYS A 290 2.71 -6.89 -7.69
CA LYS A 290 2.58 -8.35 -7.71
C LYS A 290 3.84 -9.01 -8.28
N ARG A 291 4.28 -8.57 -9.47
CA ARG A 291 5.48 -9.07 -10.15
C ARG A 291 6.72 -8.93 -9.26
N LEU A 292 6.89 -7.78 -8.61
CA LEU A 292 7.97 -7.56 -7.65
C LEU A 292 7.87 -8.48 -6.43
N GLY A 293 6.65 -8.80 -5.97
CA GLY A 293 6.45 -9.77 -4.91
C GLY A 293 6.99 -11.16 -5.27
N TYR A 294 6.81 -11.59 -6.53
CA TYR A 294 7.40 -12.85 -7.00
C TYR A 294 8.92 -12.81 -7.03
N GLU A 295 9.53 -11.71 -7.51
CA GLU A 295 11.00 -11.55 -7.44
C GLU A 295 11.51 -11.69 -6.00
N TYR A 296 10.84 -11.05 -5.03
CA TYR A 296 11.22 -11.15 -3.62
C TYR A 296 11.04 -12.55 -3.05
N ALA A 297 9.99 -13.26 -3.45
CA ALA A 297 9.80 -14.64 -3.03
C ALA A 297 10.92 -15.56 -3.57
N ASP A 298 11.31 -15.38 -4.83
CA ASP A 298 12.39 -16.14 -5.46
C ASP A 298 13.75 -15.84 -4.81
N GLU A 299 14.00 -14.58 -4.45
CA GLU A 299 15.20 -14.15 -3.72
C GLU A 299 15.30 -14.82 -2.34
N VAL A 300 14.20 -14.85 -1.58
CA VAL A 300 14.13 -15.51 -0.27
C VAL A 300 14.34 -17.02 -0.41
N LYS A 301 13.72 -17.65 -1.41
CA LYS A 301 13.91 -19.09 -1.68
C LYS A 301 15.36 -19.40 -2.05
N SER A 302 15.99 -18.56 -2.87
CA SER A 302 17.38 -18.72 -3.29
C SER A 302 18.36 -18.51 -2.12
N SER A 303 17.96 -17.70 -1.13
CA SER A 303 18.75 -17.39 0.06
C SER A 303 18.41 -18.26 1.28
N ASN A 304 17.58 -19.30 1.11
CA ASN A 304 17.06 -20.12 2.22
C ASN A 304 18.17 -20.63 3.17
N PHE A 305 19.24 -21.19 2.62
CA PHE A 305 20.35 -21.70 3.44
C PHE A 305 21.02 -20.62 4.28
N ALA A 306 21.30 -19.45 3.68
CA ALA A 306 21.94 -18.33 4.36
C ALA A 306 21.03 -17.75 5.46
N LEU A 307 19.73 -17.65 5.19
CA LEU A 307 18.74 -17.23 6.18
C LEU A 307 18.72 -18.19 7.38
N LEU A 308 18.61 -19.50 7.13
CA LEU A 308 18.63 -20.51 8.20
C LEU A 308 19.93 -20.49 9.00
N GLN A 309 21.07 -20.28 8.34
CA GLN A 309 22.36 -20.16 9.03
C GLN A 309 22.42 -18.92 9.92
N LEU A 310 21.99 -17.76 9.40
CA LEU A 310 21.94 -16.51 10.16
C LEU A 310 21.10 -16.68 11.44
N PHE A 311 19.96 -17.40 11.37
CA PHE A 311 19.11 -17.63 12.54
C PHE A 311 19.69 -18.63 13.55
N LYS A 312 20.47 -19.61 13.09
CA LYS A 312 21.17 -20.53 14.00
C LYS A 312 22.28 -19.83 14.77
N GLU A 313 22.95 -18.88 14.13
CA GLU A 313 24.06 -18.13 14.71
C GLU A 313 23.58 -16.96 15.58
N ASP A 314 22.57 -16.21 15.13
CA ASP A 314 21.96 -15.08 15.83
C ASP A 314 20.42 -15.20 15.80
N PRO A 315 19.82 -15.99 16.70
CA PRO A 315 18.38 -16.19 16.71
C PRO A 315 17.68 -14.84 16.95
N PRO A 316 16.67 -14.50 16.13
CA PRO A 316 16.06 -13.20 16.21
C PRO A 316 15.41 -13.03 17.59
N GLY A 317 15.84 -12.00 18.32
CA GLY A 317 15.16 -11.61 19.54
C GLY A 317 13.70 -11.29 19.24
N ASP A 318 12.82 -11.34 20.26
CA ASP A 318 11.45 -10.85 20.12
C ASP A 318 11.45 -9.32 19.94
N ILE A 319 11.74 -8.88 18.72
CA ILE A 319 11.77 -7.47 18.29
C ILE A 319 10.42 -6.79 18.51
N TRP A 320 9.35 -7.57 18.59
CA TRP A 320 8.02 -7.07 18.86
C TRP A 320 7.85 -6.70 20.32
N ALA A 321 8.65 -7.25 21.25
CA ALA A 321 8.53 -7.02 22.69
C ALA A 321 9.59 -6.06 23.28
N ARG A 322 10.57 -5.59 22.49
CA ARG A 322 11.66 -4.74 22.98
C ARG A 322 11.24 -3.27 23.06
N ASP A 323 11.43 -2.67 24.24
CA ASP A 323 11.36 -1.21 24.44
C ASP A 323 12.54 -0.47 23.77
N ASP A 324 13.64 -1.18 23.52
CA ASP A 324 14.86 -0.63 22.91
C ASP A 324 15.13 -1.23 21.52
N LEU A 325 14.78 -0.46 20.49
CA LEU A 325 14.98 -0.82 19.08
C LEU A 325 16.40 -0.49 18.57
N SER A 326 17.30 0.08 19.41
CA SER A 326 18.69 0.41 19.02
C SER A 326 19.56 -0.80 18.74
N ALA A 327 19.20 -1.98 19.25
CA ALA A 327 20.00 -3.20 19.15
C ALA A 327 19.75 -4.05 17.88
N ILE A 328 19.04 -3.54 16.86
CA ILE A 328 18.90 -4.28 15.59
C ILE A 328 20.15 -3.99 14.74
N PRO A 329 21.03 -4.98 14.49
CA PRO A 329 22.28 -4.76 13.78
C PRO A 329 22.05 -4.13 12.40
N GLU A 330 22.94 -3.22 12.02
CA GLU A 330 23.01 -2.68 10.67
C GLU A 330 23.68 -3.70 9.76
N THR A 331 23.05 -4.00 8.62
CA THR A 331 23.68 -4.78 7.56
C THR A 331 24.88 -3.99 7.07
N THR A 332 26.05 -4.61 7.09
CA THR A 332 27.36 -3.93 6.92
C THR A 332 27.53 -3.28 5.54
N ASP A 333 26.71 -3.67 4.56
CA ASP A 333 26.80 -3.23 3.17
C ASP A 333 26.33 -1.78 2.89
N GLU A 334 25.65 -1.11 3.84
CA GLU A 334 25.17 0.27 3.60
C GLU A 334 26.24 1.36 3.83
N SER A 335 27.36 1.05 4.50
CA SER A 335 28.31 2.07 4.97
C SER A 335 29.40 2.49 3.97
N ASP A 336 29.63 1.74 2.89
CA ASP A 336 30.76 1.97 1.98
C ASP A 336 30.44 2.82 0.73
N ALA A 337 29.19 3.25 0.53
CA ALA A 337 28.77 3.92 -0.71
C ALA A 337 28.82 5.47 -0.67
N GLN A 338 29.20 6.11 0.45
CA GLN A 338 29.03 7.56 0.64
C GLN A 338 30.29 8.45 0.52
N GLU A 339 31.47 7.90 0.24
CA GLU A 339 32.66 8.71 -0.04
C GLU A 339 32.90 8.89 -1.55
N LYS A 340 32.26 9.89 -2.17
CA LYS A 340 32.77 10.72 -3.29
C LYS A 340 31.63 11.39 -4.07
N TYR A 341 31.05 12.47 -3.55
CA TYR A 341 30.60 13.56 -4.42
C TYR A 341 30.87 14.88 -3.73
N GLY A 342 32.02 15.45 -4.09
CA GLY A 342 32.48 16.76 -3.65
C GLY A 342 31.66 17.90 -4.23
N GLU A 343 31.34 18.83 -3.34
CA GLU A 343 31.29 20.28 -3.48
C GLU A 343 31.29 20.87 -4.91
N SER A 344 30.19 21.53 -5.25
CA SER A 344 30.22 22.73 -6.10
C SER A 344 29.15 23.69 -5.62
N SER A 345 29.60 24.71 -4.90
CA SER A 345 28.84 25.87 -4.43
C SER A 345 28.26 26.68 -5.59
N GLY A 346 26.97 27.02 -5.51
CA GLY A 346 26.32 27.98 -6.39
C GLY A 346 25.18 28.67 -5.65
N HIS A 347 25.50 29.72 -4.89
CA HIS A 347 24.55 30.62 -4.26
C HIS A 347 23.77 31.39 -5.34
N THR A 348 22.44 31.27 -5.33
CA THR A 348 21.54 32.29 -5.89
C THR A 348 20.35 32.46 -4.97
N ASP A 349 20.32 33.62 -4.31
CA ASP A 349 19.21 34.13 -3.51
C ASP A 349 18.04 34.53 -4.44
N ILE A 350 16.87 33.93 -4.22
CA ILE A 350 15.61 34.47 -4.72
C ILE A 350 14.64 34.57 -3.55
N SER A 351 14.53 35.79 -3.02
CA SER A 351 13.52 36.22 -2.07
C SER A 351 12.17 36.29 -2.78
N VAL A 352 11.18 35.51 -2.31
CA VAL A 352 9.78 35.66 -2.68
C VAL A 352 8.99 36.10 -1.45
N THR A 353 8.67 37.38 -1.41
CA THR A 353 7.72 37.99 -0.49
C THR A 353 6.29 37.52 -0.80
N ALA A 354 5.68 36.74 0.10
CA ALA A 354 4.27 36.40 0.06
C ALA A 354 3.48 37.34 0.98
N SER A 355 2.68 38.22 0.39
CA SER A 355 1.72 39.09 1.06
C SER A 355 0.45 38.30 1.47
N ILE A 356 0.14 38.33 2.75
CA ILE A 356 -1.06 37.73 3.36
C ILE A 356 -2.24 38.69 3.21
N ILE A 357 -3.25 38.30 2.42
CA ILE A 357 -4.56 38.95 2.40
C ILE A 357 -5.48 38.21 3.38
N LYS A 358 -5.85 38.86 4.48
CA LYS A 358 -6.87 38.39 5.42
C LYS A 358 -8.27 38.77 4.90
N GLY A 359 -9.09 37.76 4.61
CA GLY A 359 -10.54 37.88 4.41
C GLY A 359 -11.31 37.49 5.68
N PRO A 360 -12.53 38.02 5.88
CA PRO A 360 -13.18 38.08 7.18
C PRO A 360 -13.84 36.76 7.61
N GLN A 361 -13.74 36.49 8.90
CA GLN A 361 -14.44 35.42 9.61
C GLN A 361 -15.95 35.72 9.70
N THR A 362 -16.77 34.77 9.27
CA THR A 362 -18.20 34.71 9.64
C THR A 362 -18.46 33.47 10.48
N SER A 363 -18.91 33.72 11.71
CA SER A 363 -19.34 32.72 12.68
C SER A 363 -20.79 32.31 12.43
N THR A 364 -21.07 31.01 12.36
CA THR A 364 -22.43 30.49 12.52
C THR A 364 -22.44 29.29 13.46
N LYS A 365 -23.05 29.49 14.62
CA LYS A 365 -23.49 28.46 15.57
C LYS A 365 -24.65 27.67 14.92
N SER A 366 -24.68 26.35 15.12
CA SER A 366 -25.88 25.56 14.86
C SER A 366 -25.92 24.30 15.73
N ASN A 367 -27.14 23.94 16.11
CA ASN A 367 -27.55 23.14 17.25
C ASN A 367 -27.27 21.64 17.12
N LYS A 368 -26.95 21.02 18.27
CA LYS A 368 -27.11 19.58 18.50
C LYS A 368 -28.61 19.28 18.69
N GLN A 369 -29.18 18.43 17.84
CA GLN A 369 -30.39 17.69 18.15
C GLN A 369 -30.09 16.19 18.13
N ARG A 370 -30.49 15.56 19.23
CA ARG A 370 -30.36 14.16 19.60
C ARG A 370 -31.53 13.42 18.94
N THR A 371 -31.27 12.46 18.06
CA THR A 371 -32.28 11.51 17.57
C THR A 371 -32.08 10.17 18.26
N GLN A 372 -33.10 9.76 19.01
CA GLN A 372 -33.24 8.40 19.56
C GLN A 372 -33.71 7.47 18.43
N SER A 373 -33.03 6.34 18.26
CA SER A 373 -33.45 5.28 17.34
C SER A 373 -34.23 4.24 18.12
N TRP A 374 -35.43 3.91 17.62
CA TRP A 374 -36.29 2.84 18.09
C TRP A 374 -35.81 1.50 17.51
N TYR A 375 -35.80 0.45 18.34
CA TYR A 375 -35.65 -0.94 17.91
C TYR A 375 -37.04 -1.53 17.61
N ILE A 376 -37.21 -2.13 16.43
CA ILE A 376 -38.34 -2.99 16.11
C ILE A 376 -37.82 -4.43 16.13
N GLN A 377 -38.32 -5.23 17.07
CA GLN A 377 -38.21 -6.68 17.06
C GLN A 377 -39.33 -7.26 16.19
N THR A 378 -38.97 -8.02 15.16
CA THR A 378 -39.89 -8.93 14.47
C THR A 378 -39.65 -10.34 14.99
N GLN A 379 -40.67 -10.91 15.64
CA GLN A 379 -40.77 -12.34 15.87
C GLN A 379 -41.21 -13.05 14.59
N VAL A 380 -40.58 -14.18 14.30
CA VAL A 380 -40.96 -15.11 13.25
C VAL A 380 -41.86 -16.18 13.89
N SER A 381 -43.00 -16.44 13.27
CA SER A 381 -43.90 -17.56 13.56
C SER A 381 -43.54 -18.77 12.71
#